data_AF-A0A1E5QRP0-F1
#
_entry.id   AF-A0A1E5QRP0-F1
#
_cell.length_a   1.000
_cell.length_b   1.000
_cell.length_c   1.000
_cell.angle_alpha   90.00
_cell.angle_beta   90.00
_cell.angle_gamma   90.00
#
_symmetry.space_group_name_H-M   'P 1'
#
loop_
_entity.id
_entity.type
_entity.pdbx_description
1 polymer ?
#
loop_
_entity_poly.entity_id
_entity_poly.type
_entity_poly.pdbx_seq_one_letter_code
_entity_poly.pdbx_strand_id
1 'polypeptide(L)'
;MVAMTINADIQAKYNWGERDFPKLQLRRIDLRNADLKGANFRGSDFSYADLRGADLSRADLRDCYFNEANLTGTKLKGANLQGAYFIKAYLIKADLSKANIKEAYLTGSFVTKASFVKADLCGAFLNGTHIGGADFRGAVYDNSTRFDKGFDPESLKMSVVSSFEGTVAHKITIADVVTNFEEIAKITSRYLGGMITSKNFEQSRPDVEWLEQFSMDKNCKVTFTGSLNHQATTIQLKWLEKWNSSFVGKCSLIVQDLPNIIEEKSLTIQSLLKK
;
A
#
# COMPACT_ATOMS: atom_id res chain seq x y z
N MET A 1 9.14 -39.76 -25.89
CA MET A 1 8.47 -38.45 -26.00
C MET A 1 8.73 -37.73 -24.68
N VAL A 2 9.81 -36.97 -24.61
CA VAL A 2 10.30 -36.37 -23.36
C VAL A 2 9.37 -35.22 -23.00
N ALA A 3 8.80 -35.23 -21.79
CA ALA A 3 8.07 -34.09 -21.26
C ALA A 3 9.02 -32.88 -21.25
N MET A 4 8.81 -31.93 -22.16
CA MET A 4 9.43 -30.61 -22.06
C MET A 4 8.97 -30.01 -20.74
N THR A 5 9.87 -29.97 -19.75
CA THR A 5 9.63 -29.31 -18.47
C THR A 5 9.24 -27.86 -18.75
N ILE A 6 8.22 -27.32 -18.06
CA ILE A 6 7.69 -25.95 -18.28
C ILE A 6 8.81 -24.88 -18.38
N ASN A 7 9.92 -25.05 -17.65
CA ASN A 7 11.11 -24.21 -17.77
C ASN A 7 11.69 -24.20 -19.20
N ALA A 8 11.95 -25.38 -19.79
CA ALA A 8 12.51 -25.49 -21.13
C ALA A 8 11.58 -24.85 -22.18
N ASP A 9 10.26 -24.94 -21.98
CA ASP A 9 9.28 -24.29 -22.86
C ASP A 9 9.36 -22.75 -22.79
N ILE A 10 9.42 -22.18 -21.57
CA ILE A 10 9.55 -20.73 -21.39
C ILE A 10 10.85 -20.21 -22.01
N GLN A 11 11.98 -20.87 -21.75
CA GLN A 11 13.27 -20.43 -22.29
C GLN A 11 13.32 -20.59 -23.81
N ALA A 12 12.76 -21.67 -24.36
CA ALA A 12 12.67 -21.85 -25.80
C ALA A 12 11.83 -20.72 -26.42
N LYS A 13 10.62 -20.49 -25.93
CA LYS A 13 9.74 -19.40 -26.37
C LYS A 13 10.43 -18.03 -26.29
N TYR A 14 11.12 -17.76 -25.19
CA TYR A 14 11.89 -16.53 -25.01
C TYR A 14 13.01 -16.40 -26.05
N ASN A 15 13.75 -17.48 -26.32
CA ASN A 15 14.80 -17.50 -27.34
C ASN A 15 14.25 -17.30 -28.75
N TRP A 16 12.99 -17.70 -29.00
CA TRP A 16 12.26 -17.46 -30.25
C TRP A 16 11.67 -16.04 -30.35
N GLY A 17 11.87 -15.19 -29.34
CA GLY A 17 11.43 -13.80 -29.34
C GLY A 17 10.12 -13.54 -28.60
N GLU A 18 9.46 -14.57 -28.06
CA GLU A 18 8.30 -14.38 -27.20
C GLU A 18 8.71 -13.64 -25.92
N ARG A 19 7.92 -12.65 -25.53
CA ARG A 19 8.16 -11.88 -24.30
C ARG A 19 6.95 -11.86 -23.40
N ASP A 20 5.79 -12.34 -23.86
CA ASP A 20 4.55 -12.24 -23.12
C ASP A 20 4.18 -13.59 -22.50
N PHE A 21 4.25 -13.65 -21.17
CA PHE A 21 4.01 -14.83 -20.36
C PHE A 21 3.08 -14.49 -19.16
N PRO A 22 1.92 -13.83 -19.38
CA PRO A 22 1.11 -13.33 -18.28
C PRO A 22 0.35 -14.46 -17.59
N LYS A 23 0.13 -14.32 -16.27
CA LYS A 23 -0.73 -15.20 -15.44
C LYS A 23 -0.33 -16.68 -15.48
N LEU A 24 0.94 -16.98 -15.67
CA LEU A 24 1.42 -18.36 -15.64
C LEU A 24 1.46 -18.92 -14.22
N GLN A 25 1.23 -20.23 -14.12
CA GLN A 25 1.35 -20.99 -12.88
C GLN A 25 2.74 -21.62 -12.81
N LEU A 26 3.68 -20.90 -12.18
CA LEU A 26 5.11 -21.23 -12.13
C LEU A 26 5.57 -21.60 -10.72
N ARG A 27 4.64 -22.11 -9.90
CA ARG A 27 4.94 -22.53 -8.53
C ARG A 27 6.00 -23.63 -8.54
N ARG A 28 7.01 -23.51 -7.68
CA ARG A 28 8.14 -24.45 -7.55
C ARG A 28 8.98 -24.63 -8.83
N ILE A 29 8.86 -23.74 -9.82
CA ILE A 29 9.68 -23.84 -11.02
C ILE A 29 11.16 -23.58 -10.67
N ASP A 30 12.06 -24.30 -11.34
CA ASP A 30 13.48 -23.99 -11.35
C ASP A 30 13.76 -23.10 -12.56
N LEU A 31 14.15 -21.84 -12.34
CA LEU A 31 14.53 -20.85 -13.34
C LEU A 31 15.91 -20.24 -12.98
N ARG A 32 16.77 -21.02 -12.31
CA ARG A 32 18.11 -20.56 -11.93
C ARG A 32 18.89 -20.10 -13.16
N ASN A 33 19.48 -18.91 -13.07
CA ASN A 33 20.27 -18.27 -14.12
C ASN A 33 19.54 -18.09 -15.47
N ALA A 34 18.21 -18.18 -15.52
CA ALA A 34 17.45 -17.93 -16.74
C ALA A 34 17.63 -16.49 -17.23
N ASP A 35 17.75 -16.29 -18.54
CA ASP A 35 17.69 -14.96 -19.16
C ASP A 35 16.24 -14.71 -19.60
N LEU A 36 15.58 -13.83 -18.87
CA LEU A 36 14.18 -13.45 -19.05
C LEU A 36 14.03 -11.91 -19.01
N LYS A 37 15.07 -11.20 -19.44
CA LYS A 37 15.14 -9.75 -19.45
C LYS A 37 14.01 -9.13 -20.27
N GLY A 38 13.25 -8.22 -19.64
CA GLY A 38 12.15 -7.53 -20.30
C GLY A 38 10.94 -8.41 -20.62
N ALA A 39 10.89 -9.65 -20.12
CA ALA A 39 9.70 -10.49 -20.24
C ALA A 39 8.54 -9.92 -19.41
N ASN A 40 7.32 -10.09 -19.90
CA ASN A 40 6.09 -9.81 -19.18
C ASN A 40 5.59 -11.08 -18.52
N PHE A 41 5.58 -11.09 -17.20
CA PHE A 41 5.01 -12.16 -16.38
C PHE A 41 3.83 -11.67 -15.53
N ARG A 42 3.23 -10.51 -15.84
CA ARG A 42 2.20 -9.88 -15.02
C ARG A 42 1.17 -10.90 -14.49
N GLY A 43 0.95 -10.88 -13.18
CA GLY A 43 0.00 -11.73 -12.48
C GLY A 43 0.37 -13.22 -12.39
N SER A 44 1.61 -13.59 -12.73
CA SER A 44 2.07 -14.99 -12.62
C SER A 44 2.37 -15.37 -11.18
N ASP A 45 2.23 -16.67 -10.88
CA ASP A 45 2.54 -17.23 -9.57
C ASP A 45 3.88 -17.97 -9.60
N PHE A 46 4.91 -17.36 -9.02
CA PHE A 46 6.25 -17.90 -8.77
C PHE A 46 6.43 -18.39 -7.32
N SER A 47 5.36 -18.62 -6.55
CA SER A 47 5.50 -19.06 -5.17
C SER A 47 6.35 -20.34 -5.08
N TYR A 48 7.30 -20.37 -4.15
CA TYR A 48 8.28 -21.46 -3.98
C TYR A 48 9.24 -21.68 -5.18
N ALA A 49 9.28 -20.79 -6.18
CA ALA A 49 10.19 -20.91 -7.31
C ALA A 49 11.66 -20.69 -6.91
N ASP A 50 12.57 -21.25 -7.69
CA ASP A 50 14.01 -21.02 -7.58
C ASP A 50 14.48 -20.14 -8.75
N LEU A 51 14.69 -18.85 -8.48
CA LEU A 51 15.07 -17.81 -9.42
C LEU A 51 16.52 -17.33 -9.20
N ARG A 52 17.34 -18.10 -8.48
CA ARG A 52 18.69 -17.70 -8.10
C ARG A 52 19.51 -17.32 -9.34
N GLY A 53 20.07 -16.11 -9.33
CA GLY A 53 20.89 -15.59 -10.43
C GLY A 53 20.17 -15.29 -11.75
N ALA A 54 18.84 -15.47 -11.83
CA ALA A 54 18.08 -15.16 -13.04
C ALA A 54 18.18 -13.66 -13.41
N ASP A 55 18.11 -13.36 -14.70
CA ASP A 55 18.03 -11.99 -15.21
C ASP A 55 16.58 -11.65 -15.58
N LEU A 56 15.93 -10.90 -14.71
CA LEU A 56 14.59 -10.33 -14.87
C LEU A 56 14.67 -8.80 -14.99
N SER A 57 15.81 -8.26 -15.41
CA SER A 57 15.98 -6.81 -15.55
C SER A 57 14.93 -6.26 -16.52
N ARG A 58 14.29 -5.15 -16.17
CA ARG A 58 13.20 -4.51 -16.96
C ARG A 58 11.97 -5.39 -17.22
N ALA A 59 11.84 -6.55 -16.56
CA ALA A 59 10.65 -7.39 -16.69
C ALA A 59 9.41 -6.70 -16.12
N ASP A 60 8.24 -7.01 -16.66
CA ASP A 60 6.95 -6.64 -16.08
C ASP A 60 6.47 -7.79 -15.19
N LEU A 61 6.53 -7.57 -13.88
CA LEU A 61 6.23 -8.52 -12.81
C LEU A 61 5.13 -7.97 -11.90
N ARG A 62 4.29 -7.08 -12.43
CA ARG A 62 3.17 -6.49 -11.69
C ARG A 62 2.21 -7.57 -11.21
N ASP A 63 1.71 -7.41 -9.98
CA ASP A 63 0.75 -8.33 -9.35
C ASP A 63 1.22 -9.79 -9.27
N CYS A 64 2.53 -10.07 -9.40
CA CYS A 64 3.07 -11.42 -9.30
C CYS A 64 3.17 -11.91 -7.85
N TYR A 65 3.12 -13.23 -7.67
CA TYR A 65 3.32 -13.88 -6.38
C TYR A 65 4.69 -14.55 -6.32
N PHE A 66 5.51 -14.17 -5.34
CA PHE A 66 6.84 -14.71 -5.06
C PHE A 66 6.93 -15.28 -3.64
N ASN A 67 5.81 -15.69 -3.05
CA ASN A 67 5.77 -16.14 -1.66
C ASN A 67 6.72 -17.32 -1.46
N GLU A 68 7.63 -17.20 -0.49
CA GLU A 68 8.68 -18.18 -0.19
C GLU A 68 9.59 -18.55 -1.39
N ALA A 69 9.63 -17.73 -2.45
CA ALA A 69 10.50 -17.95 -3.59
C ALA A 69 11.96 -17.57 -3.28
N ASN A 70 12.91 -18.21 -3.96
CA ASN A 70 14.33 -17.91 -3.85
C ASN A 70 14.83 -17.03 -4.99
N LEU A 71 14.96 -15.73 -4.74
CA LEU A 71 15.50 -14.72 -5.65
C LEU A 71 16.92 -14.28 -5.27
N THR A 72 17.70 -15.16 -4.64
CA THR A 72 19.07 -14.81 -4.21
C THR A 72 19.93 -14.48 -5.44
N GLY A 73 20.50 -13.27 -5.45
CA GLY A 73 21.35 -12.79 -6.54
C GLY A 73 20.63 -12.53 -7.88
N THR A 74 19.29 -12.53 -7.90
CA THR A 74 18.51 -12.22 -9.11
C THR A 74 18.72 -10.77 -9.53
N LYS A 75 18.78 -10.53 -10.84
CA LYS A 75 18.84 -9.17 -11.41
C LYS A 75 17.43 -8.70 -11.72
N LEU A 76 16.98 -7.68 -11.01
CA LEU A 76 15.65 -7.06 -11.14
C LEU A 76 15.77 -5.56 -11.48
N LYS A 77 16.92 -5.14 -12.01
CA LYS A 77 17.21 -3.73 -12.29
C LYS A 77 16.19 -3.14 -13.25
N GLY A 78 15.48 -2.11 -12.81
CA GLY A 78 14.43 -1.46 -13.59
C GLY A 78 13.19 -2.32 -13.85
N ALA A 79 13.01 -3.46 -13.15
CA ALA A 79 11.80 -4.27 -13.27
C ALA A 79 10.60 -3.54 -12.68
N ASN A 80 9.40 -3.87 -13.18
CA ASN A 80 8.14 -3.37 -12.65
C ASN A 80 7.51 -4.42 -11.74
N LEU A 81 7.58 -4.21 -10.43
CA LEU A 81 7.12 -5.07 -9.36
C LEU A 81 5.92 -4.46 -8.60
N GLN A 82 5.21 -3.51 -9.22
CA GLN A 82 4.07 -2.87 -8.55
C GLN A 82 3.04 -3.93 -8.12
N GLY A 83 2.62 -3.87 -6.86
CA GLY A 83 1.63 -4.79 -6.29
C GLY A 83 2.10 -6.23 -6.12
N ALA A 84 3.40 -6.53 -6.32
CA ALA A 84 3.92 -7.88 -6.19
C ALA A 84 3.99 -8.35 -4.72
N TYR A 85 3.81 -9.66 -4.50
CA TYR A 85 3.81 -10.29 -3.18
C TYR A 85 5.10 -11.07 -2.95
N PHE A 86 5.86 -10.70 -1.93
CA PHE A 86 7.15 -11.29 -1.56
C PHE A 86 7.14 -11.87 -0.14
N ILE A 87 6.00 -12.36 0.35
CA ILE A 87 5.87 -12.82 1.72
C ILE A 87 6.89 -13.95 1.97
N LYS A 88 7.80 -13.72 2.93
CA LYS A 88 8.91 -14.64 3.26
C LYS A 88 9.83 -15.03 2.08
N ALA A 89 9.88 -14.21 1.02
CA ALA A 89 10.77 -14.46 -0.11
C ALA A 89 12.25 -14.18 0.24
N TYR A 90 13.17 -14.84 -0.45
CA TYR A 90 14.62 -14.67 -0.27
C TYR A 90 15.20 -13.81 -1.39
N LEU A 91 15.46 -12.52 -1.14
CA LEU A 91 16.07 -11.58 -2.09
C LEU A 91 17.52 -11.21 -1.71
N ILE A 92 18.24 -12.12 -1.04
CA ILE A 92 19.60 -11.87 -0.58
C ILE A 92 20.50 -11.51 -1.78
N LYS A 93 21.19 -10.37 -1.72
CA LYS A 93 22.04 -9.85 -2.81
C LYS A 93 21.32 -9.62 -4.16
N ALA A 94 19.99 -9.54 -4.19
CA ALA A 94 19.27 -9.20 -5.42
C ALA A 94 19.53 -7.74 -5.83
N ASP A 95 19.56 -7.47 -7.13
CA ASP A 95 19.67 -6.10 -7.67
C ASP A 95 18.29 -5.57 -8.08
N LEU A 96 17.64 -4.81 -7.19
CA LEU A 96 16.38 -4.10 -7.43
C LEU A 96 16.62 -2.62 -7.77
N SER A 97 17.82 -2.24 -8.21
CA SER A 97 18.12 -0.84 -8.54
C SER A 97 17.16 -0.30 -9.59
N LYS A 98 16.60 0.89 -9.37
CA LYS A 98 15.62 1.54 -10.25
C LYS A 98 14.33 0.74 -10.49
N ALA A 99 14.07 -0.32 -9.73
CA ALA A 99 12.83 -1.08 -9.87
C ALA A 99 11.64 -0.26 -9.35
N ASN A 100 10.47 -0.46 -9.96
CA ASN A 100 9.21 0.05 -9.42
C ASN A 100 8.64 -1.01 -8.48
N ILE A 101 8.68 -0.76 -7.17
CA ILE A 101 8.23 -1.68 -6.11
C ILE A 101 7.04 -1.05 -5.35
N LYS A 102 6.31 -0.14 -6.03
CA LYS A 102 5.13 0.51 -5.47
C LYS A 102 4.11 -0.51 -4.99
N GLU A 103 3.52 -0.26 -3.82
CA GLU A 103 2.43 -1.08 -3.28
C GLU A 103 2.77 -2.59 -3.13
N ALA A 104 4.05 -2.96 -3.19
CA ALA A 104 4.48 -4.34 -3.06
C ALA A 104 4.49 -4.79 -1.59
N TYR A 105 4.24 -6.07 -1.36
CA TYR A 105 4.19 -6.67 -0.03
C TYR A 105 5.47 -7.46 0.27
N LEU A 106 6.39 -6.87 1.03
CA LEU A 106 7.68 -7.48 1.40
C LEU A 106 7.69 -8.08 2.81
N THR A 107 6.53 -8.18 3.47
CA THR A 107 6.42 -8.63 4.87
C THR A 107 7.15 -9.96 5.12
N GLY A 108 8.09 -9.95 6.06
CA GLY A 108 8.87 -11.13 6.44
C GLY A 108 9.92 -11.58 5.41
N SER A 109 10.13 -10.84 4.32
CA SER A 109 11.13 -11.17 3.31
C SER A 109 12.56 -10.96 3.81
N PHE A 110 13.51 -11.60 3.14
CA PHE A 110 14.95 -11.48 3.43
C PHE A 110 15.64 -10.71 2.32
N VAL A 111 15.97 -9.44 2.57
CA VAL A 111 16.60 -8.55 1.58
C VAL A 111 18.04 -8.18 1.96
N THR A 112 18.68 -8.98 2.82
CA THR A 112 20.06 -8.79 3.28
C THR A 112 21.00 -8.57 2.10
N LYS A 113 21.75 -7.45 2.09
CA LYS A 113 22.67 -7.04 1.01
C LYS A 113 22.02 -6.84 -0.37
N ALA A 114 20.70 -6.74 -0.47
CA ALA A 114 20.03 -6.38 -1.72
C ALA A 114 20.24 -4.89 -2.04
N SER A 115 20.18 -4.54 -3.33
CA SER A 115 20.25 -3.15 -3.79
C SER A 115 18.89 -2.62 -4.17
N PHE A 116 18.43 -1.57 -3.51
CA PHE A 116 17.24 -0.79 -3.81
C PHE A 116 17.62 0.61 -4.35
N VAL A 117 18.84 0.77 -4.87
CA VAL A 117 19.34 2.08 -5.29
C VAL A 117 18.41 2.70 -6.33
N LYS A 118 17.85 3.88 -6.02
CA LYS A 118 16.87 4.59 -6.86
C LYS A 118 15.58 3.81 -7.16
N ALA A 119 15.23 2.81 -6.34
CA ALA A 119 13.96 2.10 -6.46
C ALA A 119 12.80 2.96 -5.96
N ASP A 120 11.60 2.69 -6.46
CA ASP A 120 10.36 3.34 -6.01
C ASP A 120 9.60 2.42 -5.04
N LEU A 121 9.57 2.79 -3.77
CA LEU A 121 8.95 2.05 -2.67
C LEU A 121 7.66 2.73 -2.17
N CYS A 122 7.08 3.70 -2.90
CA CYS A 122 5.87 4.38 -2.45
C CYS A 122 4.73 3.38 -2.21
N GLY A 123 4.12 3.41 -1.02
CA GLY A 123 3.07 2.47 -0.64
C GLY A 123 3.51 1.02 -0.37
N ALA A 124 4.79 0.69 -0.47
CA ALA A 124 5.28 -0.66 -0.19
C ALA A 124 5.18 -1.02 1.30
N PHE A 125 4.98 -2.30 1.60
CA PHE A 125 4.89 -2.83 2.95
C PHE A 125 6.16 -3.61 3.31
N LEU A 126 7.01 -3.04 4.17
CA LEU A 126 8.29 -3.62 4.58
C LEU A 126 8.32 -4.12 6.04
N ASN A 127 7.18 -4.24 6.72
CA ASN A 127 7.16 -4.69 8.12
C ASN A 127 7.74 -6.12 8.27
N GLY A 128 8.60 -6.33 9.24
CA GLY A 128 9.31 -7.59 9.49
C GLY A 128 10.32 -7.96 8.42
N THR A 129 10.72 -7.04 7.53
CA THR A 129 11.69 -7.32 6.47
C THR A 129 13.11 -7.34 7.03
N HIS A 130 13.89 -8.38 6.70
CA HIS A 130 15.27 -8.49 7.13
C HIS A 130 16.19 -7.70 6.18
N ILE A 131 16.43 -6.44 6.50
CA ILE A 131 17.13 -5.45 5.66
C ILE A 131 18.66 -5.38 5.87
N GLY A 132 19.26 -6.34 6.58
CA GLY A 132 20.67 -6.25 7.01
C GLY A 132 21.64 -5.94 5.86
N GLY A 133 22.25 -4.75 5.87
CA GLY A 133 23.20 -4.31 4.85
C GLY A 133 22.60 -4.09 3.45
N ALA A 134 21.27 -3.96 3.33
CA ALA A 134 20.63 -3.54 2.09
C ALA A 134 20.94 -2.07 1.77
N ASP A 135 21.02 -1.74 0.47
CA ASP A 135 21.38 -0.41 0.00
C ASP A 135 20.16 0.32 -0.58
N PHE A 136 19.70 1.36 0.12
CA PHE A 136 18.53 2.15 -0.28
C PHE A 136 18.87 3.52 -0.86
N ARG A 137 20.14 3.77 -1.23
CA ARG A 137 20.56 5.11 -1.64
C ARG A 137 19.74 5.65 -2.81
N GLY A 138 19.12 6.81 -2.61
CA GLY A 138 18.29 7.48 -3.60
C GLY A 138 16.96 6.77 -3.89
N ALA A 139 16.60 5.72 -3.14
CA ALA A 139 15.28 5.13 -3.22
C ALA A 139 14.24 6.14 -2.75
N VAL A 140 13.04 6.08 -3.35
CA VAL A 140 11.93 6.96 -2.98
C VAL A 140 10.88 6.20 -2.19
N TYR A 141 10.26 6.87 -1.23
CA TYR A 141 9.15 6.35 -0.43
C TYR A 141 8.14 7.46 -0.19
N ASP A 142 6.93 7.12 0.27
CA ASP A 142 5.93 8.12 0.61
C ASP A 142 5.32 7.83 1.99
N ASN A 143 4.36 8.66 2.40
CA ASN A 143 3.65 8.48 3.67
C ASN A 143 2.83 7.18 3.71
N SER A 144 2.60 6.53 2.58
CA SER A 144 1.88 5.25 2.52
C SER A 144 2.82 4.04 2.61
N THR A 145 4.13 4.21 2.44
CA THR A 145 5.12 3.16 2.70
C THR A 145 5.12 2.78 4.19
N ARG A 146 5.29 1.49 4.49
CA ARG A 146 5.33 0.96 5.87
C ARG A 146 6.69 0.35 6.15
N PHE A 147 7.28 0.75 7.28
CA PHE A 147 8.55 0.22 7.76
C PHE A 147 8.42 -0.25 9.21
N ASP A 148 9.39 -1.05 9.67
CA ASP A 148 9.46 -1.46 11.08
C ASP A 148 9.77 -0.32 12.03
N LYS A 149 9.37 -0.49 13.29
CA LYS A 149 9.66 0.45 14.38
C LYS A 149 11.18 0.62 14.51
N GLY A 150 11.66 1.84 14.29
CA GLY A 150 13.09 2.19 14.35
C GLY A 150 13.81 2.17 13.01
N PHE A 151 13.13 1.84 11.91
CA PHE A 151 13.67 2.10 10.58
C PHE A 151 13.64 3.60 10.29
N ASP A 152 14.81 4.16 9.97
CA ASP A 152 14.97 5.54 9.54
C ASP A 152 15.36 5.58 8.05
N PRO A 153 14.40 5.87 7.14
CA PRO A 153 14.68 5.94 5.71
C PRO A 153 15.71 7.03 5.34
N GLU A 154 15.70 8.16 6.05
CA GLU A 154 16.56 9.30 5.73
C GLU A 154 18.02 8.99 6.05
N SER A 155 18.27 8.26 7.16
CA SER A 155 19.62 7.75 7.50
C SER A 155 20.23 6.88 6.39
N LEU A 156 19.39 6.20 5.61
CA LEU A 156 19.78 5.33 4.50
C LEU A 156 19.84 6.07 3.16
N LYS A 157 19.77 7.41 3.18
CA LYS A 157 19.76 8.29 2.00
C LYS A 157 18.58 8.02 1.07
N MET A 158 17.45 7.61 1.63
CA MET A 158 16.18 7.59 0.91
C MET A 158 15.61 9.00 0.85
N SER A 159 14.80 9.27 -0.17
CA SER A 159 14.10 10.55 -0.32
C SER A 159 12.60 10.33 -0.26
N VAL A 160 11.92 11.06 0.61
CA VAL A 160 10.46 11.08 0.60
C VAL A 160 9.98 11.76 -0.69
N VAL A 161 9.07 11.11 -1.39
CA VAL A 161 8.29 11.69 -2.48
C VAL A 161 6.90 11.94 -1.90
N SER A 162 6.47 13.20 -1.91
CA SER A 162 5.07 13.51 -1.74
C SER A 162 4.31 12.84 -2.88
N SER A 163 3.64 11.72 -2.61
CA SER A 163 2.77 11.06 -3.57
C SER A 163 1.50 11.89 -3.81
N PHE A 164 1.67 13.05 -4.45
CA PHE A 164 0.60 13.88 -4.99
C PHE A 164 1.17 14.80 -6.09
N GLU A 165 1.71 14.21 -7.17
CA GLU A 165 1.70 14.87 -8.48
C GLU A 165 0.38 14.50 -9.17
N GLY A 166 -0.65 15.30 -8.90
CA GLY A 166 -1.97 15.15 -9.50
C GLY A 166 -3.05 15.82 -8.66
N THR A 167 -3.45 17.01 -9.10
CA THR A 167 -4.53 17.87 -8.56
C THR A 167 -4.31 18.53 -7.20
N VAL A 168 -3.99 19.83 -7.26
CA VAL A 168 -4.24 20.90 -6.27
C VAL A 168 -4.44 20.39 -4.83
N ALA A 169 -3.36 20.32 -4.06
CA ALA A 169 -3.40 20.01 -2.64
C ALA A 169 -4.13 21.13 -1.87
N HIS A 170 -5.44 20.96 -1.72
CA HIS A 170 -6.19 21.58 -0.63
C HIS A 170 -5.66 20.97 0.67
N LYS A 171 -5.02 21.80 1.50
CA LYS A 171 -4.42 21.39 2.78
C LYS A 171 -5.56 21.15 3.79
N ILE A 172 -6.15 19.96 3.78
CA ILE A 172 -7.17 19.59 4.78
C ILE A 172 -6.51 19.55 6.16
N THR A 173 -7.00 20.39 7.06
CA THR A 173 -6.60 20.43 8.45
C THR A 173 -7.50 19.54 9.30
N ILE A 174 -7.06 19.18 10.51
CA ILE A 174 -7.93 18.49 11.47
C ILE A 174 -9.14 19.37 11.84
N ALA A 175 -9.01 20.70 11.80
CA ALA A 175 -10.16 21.60 11.96
C ALA A 175 -11.25 21.36 10.91
N ASP A 176 -10.88 21.13 9.65
CA ASP A 176 -11.84 20.86 8.56
C ASP A 176 -12.56 19.53 8.80
N VAL A 177 -11.82 18.52 9.26
CA VAL A 177 -12.36 17.19 9.58
C VAL A 177 -13.29 17.24 10.80
N VAL A 178 -12.90 17.95 11.86
CA VAL A 178 -13.75 18.18 13.03
C VAL A 178 -15.04 18.86 12.61
N THR A 179 -14.95 19.93 11.81
CA THR A 179 -16.12 20.64 11.27
C THR A 179 -17.03 19.70 10.48
N ASN A 180 -16.44 18.84 9.63
CA ASN A 180 -17.20 17.87 8.85
C ASN A 180 -17.94 16.86 9.73
N PHE A 181 -17.28 16.29 10.75
CA PHE A 181 -17.96 15.39 11.70
C PHE A 181 -19.05 16.10 12.49
N GLU A 182 -18.85 17.36 12.89
CA GLU A 182 -19.89 18.15 13.55
C GLU A 182 -21.10 18.40 12.64
N GLU A 183 -20.90 18.64 11.34
CA GLU A 183 -22.01 18.80 10.39
C GLU A 183 -22.82 17.51 10.23
N ILE A 184 -22.15 16.37 10.09
CA ILE A 184 -22.80 15.05 10.04
C ILE A 184 -23.55 14.79 11.35
N ALA A 185 -22.92 15.08 12.49
CA ALA A 185 -23.51 14.88 13.81
C ALA A 185 -24.73 15.78 14.02
N LYS A 186 -24.69 17.06 13.60
CA LYS A 186 -25.82 18.00 13.65
C LYS A 186 -27.01 17.53 12.81
N ILE A 187 -26.77 16.91 11.65
CA ILE A 187 -27.84 16.33 10.84
C ILE A 187 -28.42 15.11 11.55
N THR A 188 -27.54 14.21 11.97
CA THR A 188 -27.90 12.92 12.59
C THR A 188 -28.65 13.13 13.91
N SER A 189 -28.24 14.09 14.72
CA SER A 189 -28.82 14.37 16.04
C SER A 189 -30.23 14.92 16.00
N ARG A 190 -30.68 15.47 14.86
CA ARG A 190 -32.10 15.86 14.66
C ARG A 190 -33.04 14.66 14.71
N TYR A 191 -32.53 13.49 14.31
CA TYR A 191 -33.31 12.26 14.25
C TYR A 191 -33.02 11.34 15.44
N LEU A 192 -31.75 11.23 15.86
CA LEU A 192 -31.32 10.28 16.90
C LEU A 192 -31.18 10.92 18.29
N GLY A 193 -31.16 12.25 18.38
CA GLY A 193 -30.72 12.95 19.59
C GLY A 193 -29.21 12.84 19.80
N GLY A 194 -28.67 13.79 20.56
CA GLY A 194 -27.21 13.92 20.74
C GLY A 194 -26.56 12.76 21.49
N MET A 195 -27.27 12.14 22.44
CA MET A 195 -26.76 10.99 23.20
C MET A 195 -26.51 9.76 22.32
N ILE A 196 -27.46 9.39 21.46
CA ILE A 196 -27.31 8.23 20.55
C ILE A 196 -26.27 8.55 19.47
N THR A 197 -26.27 9.79 18.97
CA THR A 197 -25.31 10.25 17.94
C THR A 197 -23.87 10.15 18.45
N SER A 198 -23.57 10.69 19.63
CA SER A 198 -22.24 10.58 20.28
C SER A 198 -21.85 9.13 20.54
N LYS A 199 -22.77 8.29 21.05
CA LYS A 199 -22.51 6.86 21.26
C LYS A 199 -22.17 6.14 19.95
N ASN A 200 -22.91 6.41 18.87
CA ASN A 200 -22.64 5.80 17.57
C ASN A 200 -21.32 6.26 16.97
N PHE A 201 -20.95 7.53 17.18
CA PHE A 201 -19.66 8.08 16.76
C PHE A 201 -18.50 7.30 17.42
N GLU A 202 -18.51 7.17 18.75
CA GLU A 202 -17.47 6.44 19.48
C GLU A 202 -17.43 4.96 19.10
N GLN A 203 -18.59 4.29 19.01
CA GLN A 203 -18.65 2.86 18.71
C GLN A 203 -18.44 2.50 17.23
N SER A 204 -18.35 3.49 16.33
CA SER A 204 -18.00 3.26 14.92
C SER A 204 -16.53 3.56 14.63
N ARG A 205 -15.78 4.01 15.65
CA ARG A 205 -14.37 4.35 15.54
C ARG A 205 -13.55 3.10 15.19
N PRO A 206 -12.76 3.13 14.10
CA PRO A 206 -11.78 2.10 13.82
C PRO A 206 -10.78 1.94 14.97
N ASP A 207 -10.32 0.71 15.20
CA ASP A 207 -9.32 0.37 16.22
C ASP A 207 -7.93 0.91 15.82
N VAL A 208 -7.74 2.21 16.03
CA VAL A 208 -6.54 2.98 15.69
C VAL A 208 -6.31 4.01 16.80
N GLU A 209 -5.19 3.88 17.51
CA GLU A 209 -4.81 4.71 18.67
C GLU A 209 -4.89 6.22 18.38
N TRP A 210 -4.49 6.65 17.17
CA TRP A 210 -4.55 8.07 16.79
C TRP A 210 -5.99 8.63 16.79
N LEU A 211 -6.99 7.82 16.44
CA LEU A 211 -8.39 8.27 16.40
C LEU A 211 -8.98 8.45 17.81
N GLU A 212 -8.36 7.89 18.86
CA GLU A 212 -8.79 8.07 20.25
C GLU A 212 -8.65 9.52 20.75
N GLN A 213 -7.89 10.33 20.01
CA GLN A 213 -7.78 11.77 20.26
C GLN A 213 -9.06 12.54 19.92
N PHE A 214 -9.97 11.94 19.15
CA PHE A 214 -11.28 12.50 18.84
C PHE A 214 -12.31 11.99 19.84
N SER A 215 -13.12 12.90 20.35
CA SER A 215 -14.30 12.57 21.15
C SER A 215 -15.49 13.45 20.79
N MET A 216 -16.70 12.93 20.97
CA MET A 216 -17.93 13.69 20.75
C MET A 216 -18.75 13.81 22.03
N ASP A 217 -19.09 15.04 22.43
CA ASP A 217 -19.97 15.26 23.57
C ASP A 217 -21.46 15.04 23.23
N LYS A 218 -22.32 15.05 24.25
CA LYS A 218 -23.78 14.89 24.08
C LYS A 218 -24.45 16.01 23.28
N ASN A 219 -23.77 17.14 23.07
CA ASN A 219 -24.24 18.26 22.25
C ASN A 219 -23.71 18.16 20.81
N CYS A 220 -23.12 17.03 20.42
CA CYS A 220 -22.54 16.77 19.10
C CYS A 220 -21.35 17.68 18.76
N LYS A 221 -20.68 18.23 19.78
CA LYS A 221 -19.41 18.94 19.60
C LYS A 221 -18.29 17.92 19.53
N VAL A 222 -17.46 18.03 18.50
CA VAL A 222 -16.31 17.14 18.31
C VAL A 222 -15.06 17.85 18.83
N THR A 223 -14.34 17.20 19.72
CA THR A 223 -13.07 17.69 20.25
C THR A 223 -11.94 16.81 19.78
N PHE A 224 -10.80 17.43 19.47
CA PHE A 224 -9.55 16.76 19.16
C PHE A 224 -8.50 17.21 20.17
N THR A 225 -7.82 16.28 20.83
CA THR A 225 -6.84 16.59 21.88
C THR A 225 -5.49 17.07 21.31
N GLY A 226 -5.23 16.83 20.02
CA GLY A 226 -4.05 17.33 19.31
C GLY A 226 -4.23 18.71 18.66
N SER A 227 -3.33 19.07 17.74
CA SER A 227 -3.38 20.35 17.03
C SER A 227 -4.44 20.35 15.92
N LEU A 228 -5.42 21.26 15.99
CA LEU A 228 -6.43 21.45 14.93
C LEU A 228 -5.83 21.96 13.61
N ASN A 229 -4.72 22.69 13.67
CA ASN A 229 -4.01 23.20 12.49
C ASN A 229 -3.12 22.13 11.83
N HIS A 230 -3.04 20.93 12.43
CA HIS A 230 -2.33 19.80 11.84
C HIS A 230 -2.95 19.45 10.49
N GLN A 231 -2.10 19.28 9.46
CA GLN A 231 -2.56 18.84 8.15
C GLN A 231 -2.72 17.32 8.17
N ALA A 232 -3.92 16.86 7.87
CA ALA A 232 -4.22 15.45 7.85
C ALA A 232 -3.36 14.77 6.78
N THR A 233 -2.56 13.79 7.20
CA THR A 233 -1.78 12.97 6.27
C THR A 233 -2.72 12.07 5.45
N THR A 234 -2.27 11.57 4.31
CA THR A 234 -3.05 10.62 3.49
C THR A 234 -3.54 9.40 4.27
N ILE A 235 -2.75 8.92 5.24
CA ILE A 235 -3.16 7.80 6.10
C ILE A 235 -4.28 8.23 7.05
N GLN A 236 -4.11 9.39 7.71
CA GLN A 236 -5.13 9.94 8.59
C GLN A 236 -6.43 10.16 7.82
N LEU A 237 -6.37 10.71 6.61
CA LEU A 237 -7.54 10.87 5.74
C LEU A 237 -8.20 9.54 5.39
N LYS A 238 -7.44 8.48 5.07
CA LYS A 238 -8.00 7.13 4.84
C LYS A 238 -8.69 6.57 6.08
N TRP A 239 -8.11 6.75 7.27
CA TRP A 239 -8.73 6.32 8.52
C TRP A 239 -10.01 7.11 8.84
N LEU A 240 -9.97 8.42 8.63
CA LEU A 240 -11.10 9.31 8.84
C LEU A 240 -12.22 9.03 7.83
N GLU A 241 -11.89 8.72 6.58
CA GLU A 241 -12.85 8.29 5.57
C GLU A 241 -13.55 6.99 5.99
N LYS A 242 -12.76 5.99 6.39
CA LYS A 242 -13.31 4.72 6.90
C LYS A 242 -14.21 4.95 8.12
N TRP A 243 -13.79 5.81 9.06
CA TRP A 243 -14.59 6.13 10.24
C TRP A 243 -15.88 6.87 9.86
N ASN A 244 -15.81 7.86 8.97
CA ASN A 244 -16.97 8.59 8.46
C ASN A 244 -18.01 7.62 7.85
N SER A 245 -17.58 6.70 6.98
CA SER A 245 -18.47 5.67 6.42
C SER A 245 -19.04 4.73 7.49
N SER A 246 -18.23 4.26 8.45
CA SER A 246 -18.72 3.42 9.55
C SER A 246 -19.71 4.15 10.46
N PHE A 247 -19.48 5.44 10.73
CA PHE A 247 -20.37 6.26 11.55
C PHE A 247 -21.71 6.48 10.87
N VAL A 248 -21.70 6.92 9.61
CA VAL A 248 -22.92 7.10 8.82
C VAL A 248 -23.67 5.78 8.68
N GLY A 249 -22.96 4.68 8.36
CA GLY A 249 -23.56 3.35 8.24
C GLY A 249 -24.18 2.84 9.54
N LYS A 250 -23.59 3.19 10.69
CA LYS A 250 -24.15 2.82 12.00
C LYS A 250 -25.41 3.61 12.33
N CYS A 251 -25.43 4.91 12.01
CA CYS A 251 -26.61 5.74 12.19
C CYS A 251 -27.72 5.42 11.18
N SER A 252 -27.38 4.94 9.98
CA SER A 252 -28.34 4.54 8.96
C SER A 252 -29.13 3.28 9.29
N LEU A 253 -28.71 2.52 10.30
CA LEU A 253 -29.51 1.42 10.87
C LEU A 253 -30.84 1.93 11.45
N ILE A 254 -30.89 3.20 11.87
CA ILE A 254 -32.10 3.83 12.42
C ILE A 254 -32.65 4.88 11.44
N VAL A 255 -31.78 5.69 10.81
CA VAL A 255 -32.17 6.69 9.82
C VAL A 255 -31.74 6.21 8.42
N GLN A 256 -32.55 5.36 7.81
CA GLN A 256 -32.17 4.64 6.58
C GLN A 256 -31.67 5.54 5.43
N ASP A 257 -32.25 6.73 5.29
CA ASP A 257 -31.91 7.68 4.22
C ASP A 257 -30.72 8.59 4.54
N LEU A 258 -30.09 8.45 5.73
CA LEU A 258 -28.95 9.27 6.13
C LEU A 258 -27.79 9.28 5.13
N PRO A 259 -27.37 8.15 4.50
CA PRO A 259 -26.29 8.17 3.53
C PRO A 259 -26.55 9.12 2.36
N ASN A 260 -27.78 9.13 1.82
CA ASN A 260 -28.17 10.00 0.72
C ASN A 260 -28.13 11.48 1.14
N ILE A 261 -28.63 11.80 2.34
CA ILE A 261 -28.61 13.18 2.89
C ILE A 261 -27.16 13.69 3.06
N ILE A 262 -26.24 12.83 3.49
CA ILE A 262 -24.81 13.17 3.66
C ILE A 262 -24.13 13.35 2.28
N GLU A 263 -24.48 12.52 1.31
CA GLU A 263 -23.95 12.60 -0.05
C GLU A 263 -24.42 13.87 -0.78
N GLU A 264 -25.72 14.19 -0.72
CA GLU A 264 -26.30 15.42 -1.30
C GLU A 264 -25.64 16.69 -0.76
N LYS A 265 -25.26 16.67 0.53
CA LYS A 265 -24.60 17.81 1.19
C LYS A 265 -23.09 17.85 0.99
N SER A 266 -22.51 16.89 0.26
CA SER A 266 -21.06 16.80 0.06
C SER A 266 -20.32 16.86 1.40
N LEU A 267 -20.65 15.93 2.29
CA LEU A 267 -20.07 15.81 3.64
C LEU A 267 -19.16 14.58 3.81
N THR A 268 -18.73 13.94 2.73
CA THR A 268 -17.76 12.85 2.80
C THR A 268 -16.33 13.38 2.90
N ILE A 269 -15.38 12.60 3.43
CA ILE A 269 -13.96 13.00 3.40
C ILE A 269 -13.46 13.21 1.95
N GLN A 270 -14.00 12.45 0.98
CA GLN A 270 -13.73 12.66 -0.44
C GLN A 270 -14.23 14.02 -0.97
N SER A 271 -15.31 14.56 -0.39
CA SER A 271 -15.79 15.89 -0.76
C SER A 271 -14.91 17.01 -0.21
N LEU A 272 -14.27 16.82 0.95
CA LEU A 272 -13.27 17.75 1.47
C LEU A 272 -12.02 17.81 0.58
N LEU A 273 -11.71 16.73 -0.14
CA LEU A 273 -10.61 16.70 -1.12
C LEU A 273 -10.94 17.44 -2.42
N LYS A 274 -12.22 17.72 -2.69
CA LYS A 274 -12.71 18.40 -3.90
C LYS A 274 -12.98 19.89 -3.70
N LYS A 275 -13.01 20.37 -2.46
CA LYS A 275 -13.20 21.78 -2.07
C LYS A 275 -11.86 22.46 -1.89
#